data_AF-A0A2E8IUH3-F1
#
_entry.id   AF-A0A2E8IUH3-F1
#
_cell.length_a   1.000
_cell.length_b   1.000
_cell.length_c   1.000
_cell.angle_alpha   90.00
_cell.angle_beta   90.00
_cell.angle_gamma   90.00
#
_symmetry.space_group_name_H-M   'P 1'
#
loop_
_entity.id
_entity.type
_entity.pdbx_description
1 polymer ?
#
loop_
_entity_poly.entity_id
_entity_poly.type
_entity_poly.pdbx_seq_one_letter_code
_entity_poly.pdbx_strand_id
1 'polypeptide(L)'
;MIQYIDNDKARTYLRFVEWQAVLRLVYDRDNIKMVNAFPDYAQLTYEWQEKYKTYIKRNPKKIKAVALHSIYISLLDNKLKNLDEFYIRLRKEVTHRRTNKNQIQQKCQLGKNYTSKSFDEKQNNYLSRKNKLVNLVLSVAVDVANTDCNHTKLREVAAVLVREYSEDQLPEKDLVTLKDIFVKKVNAMEKSITRAESLILRNSDKKLARDTFYLYGLFKLRCEIGDTWALSQTELAKETLGVGRPAALNAVDLLIKLKLIEIFEQDSHVNSGTTATIYRRIG
;
A
#
# COMPACT_ATOMS: atom_id res chain seq x y z
N MET A 1 13.40 5.42 -20.84
CA MET A 1 12.66 4.22 -21.30
C MET A 1 11.28 4.66 -21.78
N ILE A 2 10.93 4.35 -23.03
CA ILE A 2 9.62 4.63 -23.64
C ILE A 2 8.59 3.61 -23.11
N GLN A 3 7.37 4.01 -22.74
CA GLN A 3 6.41 3.18 -22.00
C GLN A 3 5.11 2.85 -22.76
N TYR A 4 4.68 3.69 -23.70
CA TYR A 4 3.38 3.56 -24.38
C TYR A 4 3.46 3.40 -25.90
N ILE A 5 4.44 4.00 -26.59
CA ILE A 5 4.66 3.91 -28.06
C ILE A 5 4.78 2.44 -28.47
N ASP A 6 5.61 1.68 -27.76
CA ASP A 6 5.87 0.24 -28.03
C ASP A 6 4.81 -0.71 -27.46
N ASN A 7 3.81 -0.18 -26.73
CA ASN A 7 2.81 -1.01 -26.08
C ASN A 7 1.51 -1.03 -26.89
N ASP A 8 1.29 -2.10 -27.64
CA ASP A 8 0.10 -2.27 -28.50
C ASP A 8 -1.25 -2.25 -27.78
N LYS A 9 -1.25 -2.44 -26.46
CA LYS A 9 -2.45 -2.34 -25.62
C LYS A 9 -2.66 -0.94 -25.04
N ALA A 10 -1.68 -0.04 -25.17
CA ALA A 10 -1.81 1.33 -24.72
C ALA A 10 -2.80 2.10 -25.58
N ARG A 11 -3.57 2.97 -24.94
CA ARG A 11 -4.55 3.80 -25.63
C ARG A 11 -3.83 4.77 -26.57
N THR A 12 -4.32 4.87 -27.80
CA THR A 12 -3.68 5.62 -28.87
C THR A 12 -3.40 7.09 -28.52
N TYR A 13 -4.30 7.74 -27.77
CA TYR A 13 -4.10 9.12 -27.34
C TYR A 13 -2.97 9.31 -26.31
N LEU A 14 -2.60 8.25 -25.56
CA LEU A 14 -1.42 8.29 -24.67
C LEU A 14 -0.13 8.11 -25.47
N ARG A 15 -0.15 7.24 -26.48
CA ARG A 15 0.98 7.06 -27.40
C ARG A 15 1.32 8.36 -28.12
N PHE A 16 0.31 9.11 -28.56
CA PHE A 16 0.53 10.43 -29.16
C PHE A 16 1.25 11.40 -28.22
N VAL A 17 0.79 11.52 -26.97
CA VAL A 17 1.37 12.48 -26.02
C VAL A 17 2.78 12.06 -25.61
N GLU A 18 3.05 10.77 -25.48
CA GLU A 18 4.41 10.26 -25.24
C GLU A 18 5.33 10.46 -26.46
N TRP A 19 4.84 10.23 -27.68
CA TRP A 19 5.57 10.53 -28.91
C TRP A 19 6.03 11.98 -28.93
N GLN A 20 5.13 12.92 -28.57
CA GLN A 20 5.45 14.34 -28.50
C GLN A 20 6.43 14.67 -27.35
N ALA A 21 6.38 13.92 -26.24
CA ALA A 21 7.35 14.08 -25.16
C ALA A 21 8.76 13.63 -25.60
N VAL A 22 8.88 12.45 -26.23
CA VAL A 22 10.16 11.93 -26.74
C VAL A 22 10.74 12.86 -27.80
N LEU A 23 9.92 13.31 -28.76
CA LEU A 23 10.34 14.26 -29.79
C LEU A 23 10.99 15.52 -29.19
N ARG A 24 10.35 16.09 -28.16
CA ARG A 24 10.73 17.39 -27.60
C ARG A 24 11.84 17.31 -26.57
N LEU A 25 11.89 16.22 -25.79
CA LEU A 25 12.78 16.09 -24.64
C LEU A 25 14.01 15.22 -24.92
N VAL A 26 13.99 14.39 -25.97
CA VAL A 26 15.09 13.49 -26.32
C VAL A 26 15.70 13.83 -27.67
N TYR A 27 14.88 14.28 -28.63
CA TYR A 27 15.32 14.57 -29.99
C TYR A 27 15.32 16.07 -30.33
N ASP A 28 15.16 16.95 -29.34
CA ASP A 28 15.22 18.41 -29.54
C ASP A 28 14.32 18.93 -30.68
N ARG A 29 13.15 18.31 -30.89
CA ARG A 29 12.18 18.59 -31.95
C ARG A 29 12.62 18.17 -33.36
N ASP A 30 13.71 17.43 -33.48
CA ASP A 30 14.18 16.85 -34.73
C ASP A 30 13.35 15.61 -35.11
N ASN A 31 12.31 15.84 -35.91
CA ASN A 31 11.45 14.78 -36.41
C ASN A 31 12.20 13.77 -37.29
N ILE A 32 13.25 14.19 -37.99
CA ILE A 32 13.99 13.31 -38.91
C ILE A 32 14.76 12.28 -38.08
N LYS A 33 15.48 12.71 -37.05
CA LYS A 33 16.17 11.80 -36.12
C LYS A 33 15.21 10.86 -35.40
N MET A 34 14.05 11.37 -34.98
CA MET A 34 13.05 10.56 -34.29
C MET A 34 12.42 9.51 -35.22
N VAL A 35 12.06 9.88 -36.45
CA VAL A 35 11.52 8.94 -37.46
C VAL A 35 12.55 7.88 -37.84
N ASN A 36 13.83 8.26 -37.96
CA ASN A 36 14.90 7.29 -38.22
C ASN A 36 15.10 6.30 -37.05
N ALA A 37 14.91 6.75 -35.82
CA ALA A 37 14.98 5.88 -34.64
C ALA A 37 13.74 4.98 -34.47
N PHE A 38 12.58 5.42 -34.98
CA PHE A 38 11.28 4.76 -34.80
C PHE A 38 10.47 4.73 -36.11
N PRO A 39 10.99 4.09 -37.18
CA PRO A 39 10.41 4.16 -38.52
C PRO A 39 9.00 3.55 -38.57
N ASP A 40 8.78 2.46 -37.84
CA ASP A 40 7.51 1.72 -37.79
C ASP A 40 6.34 2.56 -37.24
N TYR A 41 6.65 3.56 -36.42
CA TYR A 41 5.66 4.39 -35.74
C TYR A 41 5.38 5.70 -36.49
N ALA A 42 6.23 6.10 -37.43
CA ALA A 42 6.13 7.38 -38.14
C ALA A 42 4.78 7.56 -38.84
N GLN A 43 4.27 6.51 -39.49
CA GLN A 43 2.97 6.52 -40.17
C GLN A 43 1.79 6.46 -39.18
N LEU A 44 1.96 5.79 -38.04
CA LEU A 44 0.95 5.66 -37.00
C LEU A 44 0.72 6.96 -36.21
N THR A 45 1.71 7.87 -36.21
CA THR A 45 1.62 9.15 -35.48
C THR A 45 0.40 9.99 -35.87
N TYR A 46 0.05 10.03 -37.16
CA TYR A 46 -1.10 10.76 -37.68
C TYR A 46 -2.42 10.20 -37.12
N GLU A 47 -2.56 8.88 -37.11
CA GLU A 47 -3.74 8.22 -36.52
C GLU A 47 -3.82 8.50 -35.01
N TRP A 48 -2.68 8.49 -34.33
CA TRP A 48 -2.60 8.76 -32.90
C TRP A 48 -2.99 10.20 -32.56
N GLN A 49 -2.58 11.16 -33.39
CA GLN A 49 -2.94 12.56 -33.27
C GLN A 49 -4.45 12.77 -33.44
N GLU A 50 -5.06 12.16 -34.45
CA GLU A 50 -6.52 12.29 -34.69
C GLU A 50 -7.35 11.64 -33.58
N LYS A 51 -6.92 10.47 -33.08
CA LYS A 51 -7.54 9.84 -31.91
C LYS A 51 -7.37 10.67 -30.64
N TYR A 52 -6.25 11.36 -30.47
CA TYR A 52 -6.05 12.31 -29.37
C TYR A 52 -6.99 13.52 -29.47
N LYS A 53 -7.03 14.21 -30.62
CA LYS A 53 -7.93 15.36 -30.84
C LYS A 53 -9.40 14.98 -30.58
N THR A 54 -9.82 13.83 -31.10
CA THR A 54 -11.16 13.29 -30.89
C THR A 54 -11.43 13.01 -29.42
N TYR A 55 -10.47 12.42 -28.70
CA TYR A 55 -10.61 12.13 -27.27
C TYR A 55 -10.80 13.40 -26.43
N ILE A 56 -10.00 14.45 -26.66
CA ILE A 56 -10.12 15.72 -25.96
C ILE A 56 -11.44 16.42 -26.30
N LYS A 57 -11.82 16.50 -27.59
CA LYS A 57 -13.07 17.13 -28.03
C LYS A 57 -14.31 16.45 -27.45
N ARG A 58 -14.33 15.12 -27.36
CA ARG A 58 -15.45 14.35 -26.78
C ARG A 58 -15.51 14.40 -25.25
N ASN A 59 -14.43 14.80 -24.57
CA ASN A 59 -14.34 14.71 -23.10
C ASN A 59 -13.84 16.04 -22.44
N PRO A 60 -14.41 17.20 -22.78
CA PRO A 60 -13.84 18.51 -22.38
C PRO A 60 -13.81 18.74 -20.86
N LYS A 61 -14.76 18.16 -20.11
CA LYS A 61 -14.86 18.30 -18.65
C LYS A 61 -14.30 17.09 -17.90
N LYS A 62 -13.86 16.05 -18.60
CA LYS A 62 -13.36 14.82 -17.95
C LYS A 62 -11.99 15.07 -17.40
N ILE A 63 -11.83 14.89 -16.10
CA ILE A 63 -10.61 15.31 -15.40
C ILE A 63 -9.34 14.65 -15.98
N LYS A 64 -9.40 13.39 -16.41
CA LYS A 64 -8.26 12.71 -17.07
C LYS A 64 -7.91 13.32 -18.43
N ALA A 65 -8.91 13.76 -19.20
CA ALA A 65 -8.70 14.39 -20.49
C ALA A 65 -8.15 15.81 -20.32
N VAL A 66 -8.67 16.56 -19.35
CA VAL A 66 -8.15 17.89 -18.97
C VAL A 66 -6.69 17.80 -18.52
N ALA A 67 -6.38 16.85 -17.63
CA ALA A 67 -5.02 16.62 -17.16
C ALA A 67 -4.07 16.21 -18.30
N LEU A 68 -4.48 15.27 -19.15
CA LEU A 68 -3.67 14.85 -20.30
C LEU A 68 -3.39 16.02 -21.25
N HIS A 69 -4.40 16.84 -21.52
CA HIS A 69 -4.26 18.03 -22.37
C HIS A 69 -3.35 19.08 -21.73
N SER A 70 -3.45 19.29 -20.41
CA SER A 70 -2.56 20.19 -19.66
C SER A 70 -1.10 19.75 -19.70
N ILE A 71 -0.84 18.43 -19.59
CA ILE A 71 0.51 17.87 -19.76
C ILE A 71 1.01 18.12 -21.18
N TYR A 72 0.17 17.88 -22.18
CA TYR A 72 0.52 18.15 -23.58
C TYR A 72 0.87 19.63 -23.83
N ILE A 73 0.07 20.57 -23.32
CA ILE A 73 0.38 22.01 -23.40
C ILE A 73 1.70 22.33 -22.67
N SER A 74 1.92 21.73 -21.49
CA SER A 74 3.18 21.92 -20.76
C SER A 74 4.41 21.44 -21.53
N LEU A 75 4.28 20.40 -22.37
CA LEU A 75 5.33 19.97 -23.30
C LEU A 75 5.55 20.97 -24.44
N LEU A 76 4.48 21.58 -24.96
CA LEU A 76 4.58 22.61 -26.00
C LEU A 76 5.29 23.87 -25.48
N ASP A 77 4.98 24.26 -24.25
CA ASP A 77 5.52 25.42 -23.53
C ASP A 77 6.94 25.19 -22.98
N ASN A 78 7.56 24.02 -23.21
CA ASN A 78 8.86 23.63 -22.63
C ASN A 78 8.92 23.70 -21.09
N LYS A 79 7.78 23.52 -20.41
CA LYS A 79 7.72 23.56 -18.93
C LYS A 79 8.25 22.28 -18.29
N LEU A 80 8.25 21.17 -19.02
CA LEU A 80 8.81 19.89 -18.59
C LEU A 80 10.25 19.78 -19.08
N LYS A 81 11.19 19.44 -18.18
CA LYS A 81 12.63 19.47 -18.48
C LYS A 81 13.19 18.13 -18.93
N ASN A 82 12.57 17.02 -18.53
CA ASN A 82 13.03 15.69 -18.86
C ASN A 82 11.88 14.67 -18.91
N LEU A 83 12.17 13.50 -19.48
CA LEU A 83 11.20 12.43 -19.72
C LEU A 83 10.70 11.78 -18.41
N ASP A 84 11.50 11.80 -17.35
CA ASP A 84 11.12 11.29 -16.03
C ASP A 84 10.03 12.15 -15.38
N GLU A 85 10.18 13.47 -15.44
CA GLU A 85 9.18 14.44 -14.98
C GLU A 85 7.86 14.26 -15.74
N PHE A 86 7.94 14.04 -17.05
CA PHE A 86 6.79 13.70 -17.88
C PHE A 86 6.06 12.45 -17.38
N TYR A 87 6.76 11.33 -17.15
CA TYR A 87 6.11 10.10 -16.68
C TYR A 87 5.57 10.18 -15.26
N ILE A 88 6.26 10.88 -14.36
CA ILE A 88 5.77 11.12 -13.00
C ILE A 88 4.43 11.86 -13.07
N ARG A 89 4.34 12.90 -13.91
CA ARG A 89 3.15 13.71 -14.07
C ARG A 89 2.01 12.95 -14.75
N LEU A 90 2.32 12.23 -15.83
CA LEU A 90 1.36 11.40 -16.55
C LEU A 90 0.78 10.29 -15.64
N ARG A 91 1.63 9.68 -14.81
CA ARG A 91 1.22 8.67 -13.83
C ARG A 91 0.32 9.26 -12.75
N LYS A 92 0.70 10.40 -12.19
CA LYS A 92 -0.05 11.07 -11.11
C LYS A 92 -1.40 11.59 -11.58
N GLU A 93 -1.47 12.21 -12.75
CA GLU A 93 -2.62 13.01 -13.17
C GLU A 93 -3.57 12.26 -14.11
N VAL A 94 -3.08 11.31 -14.90
CA VAL A 94 -3.87 10.66 -15.97
C VAL A 94 -4.09 9.17 -15.71
N THR A 95 -3.02 8.38 -15.56
CA THR A 95 -3.14 6.91 -15.53
C THR A 95 -3.41 6.35 -14.13
N HIS A 96 -2.80 6.90 -13.08
CA HIS A 96 -2.95 6.48 -11.69
C HIS A 96 -3.38 7.62 -10.78
N ARG A 97 -4.29 8.47 -11.25
CA ARG A 97 -5.00 9.43 -10.39
C ARG A 97 -5.78 8.65 -9.34
N ARG A 98 -5.15 8.44 -8.17
CA ARG A 98 -5.76 7.83 -6.99
C ARG A 98 -6.85 8.78 -6.54
N THR A 99 -8.10 8.46 -6.84
CA THR A 99 -9.21 8.91 -5.99
C THR A 99 -8.87 8.39 -4.59
N ASN A 100 -8.82 9.26 -3.58
CA ASN A 100 -8.27 9.02 -2.23
C ASN A 100 -8.82 7.80 -1.45
N LYS A 101 -9.63 6.92 -2.04
CA LYS A 101 -10.18 5.72 -1.41
C LYS A 101 -9.31 4.46 -1.56
N ASN A 102 -8.35 4.39 -2.48
CA ASN A 102 -7.66 3.13 -2.82
C ASN A 102 -6.15 3.06 -2.50
N GLN A 103 -5.63 3.92 -1.61
CA GLN A 103 -4.26 3.72 -1.09
C GLN A 103 -4.11 2.41 -0.30
N ILE A 104 -5.22 1.82 0.16
CA ILE A 104 -5.22 0.59 0.96
C ILE A 104 -5.15 -0.68 0.08
N GLN A 105 -5.58 -0.66 -1.18
CA GLN A 105 -5.62 -1.86 -2.03
C GLN A 105 -4.40 -2.05 -2.96
N GLN A 106 -3.65 -0.99 -3.30
CA GLN A 106 -2.53 -1.11 -4.24
C GLN A 106 -1.26 -1.77 -3.68
N LYS A 107 -1.18 -2.04 -2.37
CA LYS A 107 -0.11 -2.87 -1.81
C LYS A 107 -0.32 -4.37 -2.08
N CYS A 108 -1.50 -4.80 -2.52
CA CYS A 108 -1.81 -6.23 -2.70
C CYS A 108 -1.78 -6.73 -4.16
N GLN A 109 -1.52 -5.88 -5.17
CA GLN A 109 -1.67 -6.26 -6.59
C GLN A 109 -0.45 -6.03 -7.48
N LEU A 110 0.71 -5.63 -6.94
CA LEU A 110 1.95 -5.45 -7.73
C LEU A 110 2.65 -6.77 -8.12
N GLY A 111 2.07 -7.92 -7.77
CA GLY A 111 2.48 -9.23 -8.27
C GLY A 111 1.51 -9.73 -9.33
N LYS A 112 1.67 -9.30 -10.59
CA LYS A 112 1.35 -10.08 -11.81
C LYS A 112 1.63 -9.24 -13.07
N ASN A 113 2.57 -9.75 -13.90
CA ASN A 113 2.55 -9.74 -15.38
C ASN A 113 3.00 -8.45 -16.11
N TYR A 114 3.86 -8.40 -17.15
CA TYR A 114 4.73 -9.33 -17.90
C TYR A 114 5.83 -8.51 -18.64
N THR A 115 6.86 -9.23 -19.07
CA THR A 115 8.13 -8.95 -19.78
C THR A 115 8.05 -8.39 -21.22
N SER A 116 9.10 -7.65 -21.63
CA SER A 116 9.77 -7.80 -22.95
C SER A 116 11.25 -7.37 -22.90
N LYS A 117 12.05 -8.14 -23.67
CA LYS A 117 13.51 -8.29 -23.82
C LYS A 117 14.22 -7.03 -24.37
N SER A 118 15.54 -6.80 -24.36
CA SER A 118 16.76 -7.51 -23.95
C SER A 118 17.93 -6.51 -23.99
N PHE A 119 18.68 -6.33 -22.89
CA PHE A 119 20.14 -6.04 -22.89
C PHE A 119 20.79 -6.04 -21.47
N ASP A 120 20.08 -6.43 -20.40
CA ASP A 120 20.61 -6.43 -19.01
C ASP A 120 20.18 -7.69 -18.21
N GLU A 121 20.08 -8.85 -18.85
CA GLU A 121 19.39 -10.03 -18.30
C GLU A 121 20.06 -10.70 -17.08
N LYS A 122 21.33 -10.44 -16.76
CA LYS A 122 21.96 -10.99 -15.53
C LYS A 122 21.80 -10.06 -14.33
N GLN A 123 21.98 -8.75 -14.51
CA GLN A 123 21.97 -7.77 -13.43
C GLN A 123 20.55 -7.36 -13.02
N ASN A 124 19.62 -7.24 -13.98
CA ASN A 124 18.20 -7.01 -13.67
C ASN A 124 17.52 -8.23 -13.04
N ASN A 125 17.93 -9.45 -13.40
CA ASN A 125 17.38 -10.66 -12.80
C ASN A 125 17.88 -10.82 -11.36
N TYR A 126 19.16 -10.49 -11.11
CA TYR A 126 19.72 -10.44 -9.76
C TYR A 126 19.06 -9.35 -8.89
N LEU A 127 18.91 -8.11 -9.39
CA LEU A 127 18.23 -7.02 -8.66
C LEU A 127 16.75 -7.32 -8.41
N SER A 128 16.04 -7.88 -9.40
CA SER A 128 14.64 -8.29 -9.26
C SER A 128 14.47 -9.42 -8.25
N ARG A 129 15.35 -10.44 -8.29
CA ARG A 129 15.39 -11.53 -7.29
C ARG A 129 15.71 -10.99 -5.90
N LYS A 130 16.71 -10.11 -5.76
CA LYS A 130 17.07 -9.45 -4.51
C LYS A 130 15.90 -8.65 -3.93
N ASN A 131 15.18 -7.91 -4.76
CA ASN A 131 13.99 -7.16 -4.34
C ASN A 131 12.84 -8.07 -3.89
N LYS A 132 12.60 -9.19 -4.61
CA LYS A 132 11.62 -10.20 -4.17
C LYS A 132 11.99 -10.79 -2.82
N LEU A 133 13.26 -11.11 -2.63
CA LEU A 133 13.77 -11.71 -1.40
C LEU A 133 13.69 -10.72 -0.22
N VAL A 134 14.07 -9.45 -0.43
CA VAL A 134 13.87 -8.39 0.57
C VAL A 134 12.39 -8.25 0.92
N ASN A 135 11.48 -8.26 -0.07
CA ASN A 135 10.04 -8.15 0.20
C ASN A 135 9.49 -9.34 1.00
N LEU A 136 9.96 -10.56 0.72
CA LEU A 136 9.61 -11.77 1.45
C LEU A 136 10.11 -11.71 2.90
N VAL A 137 11.37 -11.29 3.09
CA VAL A 137 11.96 -11.06 4.41
C VAL A 137 11.15 -10.03 5.18
N LEU A 138 10.72 -8.94 4.53
CA LEU A 138 9.88 -7.92 5.14
C LEU A 138 8.47 -8.44 5.49
N SER A 139 7.85 -9.27 4.66
CA SER A 139 6.51 -9.83 4.96
C SER A 139 6.59 -10.77 6.15
N VAL A 140 7.58 -11.66 6.16
CA VAL A 140 7.78 -12.60 7.25
C VAL A 140 8.17 -11.88 8.54
N ALA A 141 8.97 -10.80 8.46
CA ALA A 141 9.24 -9.96 9.63
C ALA A 141 7.96 -9.33 10.21
N VAL A 142 7.01 -8.93 9.37
CA VAL A 142 5.70 -8.44 9.82
C VAL A 142 4.88 -9.56 10.45
N ASP A 143 4.88 -10.75 9.86
CA ASP A 143 4.12 -11.89 10.39
C ASP A 143 4.66 -12.34 11.75
N VAL A 144 5.96 -12.24 11.97
CA VAL A 144 6.59 -12.64 13.22
C VAL A 144 6.58 -11.55 14.30
N ALA A 145 6.65 -10.27 13.93
CA ALA A 145 6.69 -9.19 14.92
C ALA A 145 5.50 -9.24 15.89
N ASN A 146 5.76 -9.04 17.19
CA ASN A 146 4.77 -9.11 18.26
C ASN A 146 4.06 -10.47 18.44
N THR A 147 4.59 -11.54 17.84
CA THR A 147 4.26 -12.91 18.22
C THR A 147 5.32 -13.40 19.22
N ASP A 148 5.03 -14.37 20.09
CA ASP A 148 6.00 -14.99 21.03
C ASP A 148 7.13 -15.78 20.32
N CYS A 149 7.55 -15.32 19.15
CA CYS A 149 8.64 -15.90 18.41
C CYS A 149 9.96 -15.54 19.08
N ASN A 150 10.47 -16.53 19.80
CA ASN A 150 11.83 -16.56 20.30
C ASN A 150 12.83 -16.29 19.15
N HIS A 151 13.96 -15.63 19.46
CA HIS A 151 15.05 -15.34 18.52
C HIS A 151 15.55 -16.59 17.77
N THR A 152 15.32 -17.78 18.30
CA THR A 152 15.60 -19.07 17.68
C THR A 152 14.68 -19.39 16.50
N LYS A 153 13.36 -19.23 16.65
CA LYS A 153 12.38 -19.41 15.56
C LYS A 153 12.58 -18.38 14.45
N LEU A 154 13.04 -17.18 14.81
CA LEU A 154 13.43 -16.15 13.85
C LEU A 154 14.60 -16.57 12.96
N ARG A 155 15.61 -17.23 13.54
CA ARG A 155 16.73 -17.77 12.76
C ARG A 155 16.31 -18.94 11.88
N GLU A 156 15.40 -19.79 12.35
CA GLU A 156 14.87 -20.91 11.57
C GLU A 156 14.04 -20.44 10.37
N VAL A 157 13.13 -19.49 10.59
CA VAL A 157 12.32 -18.90 9.52
C VAL A 157 13.22 -18.16 8.52
N ALA A 158 14.21 -17.40 8.99
CA ALA A 158 15.20 -16.79 8.12
C ALA A 158 16.03 -17.84 7.33
N ALA A 159 16.36 -18.98 7.94
CA ALA A 159 17.07 -20.06 7.27
C ALA A 159 16.21 -20.80 6.23
N VAL A 160 14.90 -20.94 6.48
CA VAL A 160 13.94 -21.52 5.52
C VAL A 160 13.80 -20.61 4.29
N LEU A 161 13.69 -19.28 4.48
CA LEU A 161 13.64 -18.32 3.36
C LEU A 161 14.92 -18.32 2.52
N VAL A 162 16.07 -18.56 3.15
CA VAL A 162 17.35 -18.71 2.45
C VAL A 162 17.43 -20.02 1.67
N ARG A 163 16.84 -21.11 2.19
CA ARG A 163 16.79 -22.43 1.53
C ARG A 163 15.79 -22.49 0.37
N GLU A 164 14.62 -21.87 0.49
CA GLU A 164 13.58 -21.90 -0.55
C GLU A 164 13.98 -21.20 -1.86
N TYR A 165 15.05 -20.40 -1.87
CA TYR A 165 15.46 -19.61 -3.06
C TYR A 165 16.90 -19.83 -3.52
N SER A 166 17.64 -20.78 -2.93
CA SER A 166 19.01 -21.10 -3.33
C SER A 166 19.06 -22.22 -4.38
N GLU A 167 18.93 -21.87 -5.66
CA GLU A 167 19.59 -22.63 -6.74
C GLU A 167 21.02 -22.12 -7.01
N ASP A 168 21.32 -20.88 -6.62
CA ASP A 168 22.66 -20.29 -6.63
C ASP A 168 23.00 -19.74 -5.24
N GLN A 169 24.19 -20.03 -4.71
CA GLN A 169 24.64 -19.52 -3.41
C GLN A 169 24.65 -17.99 -3.40
N LEU A 170 23.72 -17.38 -2.67
CA LEU A 170 23.78 -15.95 -2.35
C LEU A 170 25.10 -15.65 -1.63
N PRO A 171 25.83 -14.59 -2.02
CA PRO A 171 27.07 -14.25 -1.35
C PRO A 171 26.79 -13.92 0.12
N GLU A 172 27.67 -14.37 1.01
CA GLU A 172 27.48 -14.29 2.46
C GLU A 172 27.17 -12.87 2.97
N LYS A 173 27.72 -11.85 2.30
CA LYS A 173 27.46 -10.43 2.54
C LYS A 173 25.98 -10.05 2.35
N ASP A 174 25.30 -10.61 1.36
CA ASP A 174 23.87 -10.35 1.13
C ASP A 174 23.01 -11.04 2.20
N LEU A 175 23.39 -12.24 2.63
CA LEU A 175 22.69 -12.96 3.71
C LEU A 175 22.75 -12.20 5.04
N VAL A 176 23.92 -11.64 5.38
CA VAL A 176 24.06 -10.76 6.55
C VAL A 176 23.16 -9.53 6.42
N THR A 177 23.16 -8.89 5.24
CA THR A 177 22.32 -7.71 4.98
C THR A 177 20.83 -8.03 5.13
N LEU A 178 20.37 -9.19 4.68
CA LEU A 178 18.97 -9.62 4.79
C LEU A 178 18.56 -9.92 6.24
N LYS A 179 19.44 -10.55 7.03
CA LYS A 179 19.23 -10.73 8.46
C LYS A 179 19.15 -9.40 9.19
N ASP A 180 19.99 -8.43 8.84
CA ASP A 180 19.94 -7.09 9.43
C ASP A 180 18.63 -6.35 9.08
N ILE A 181 18.19 -6.44 7.82
CA ILE A 181 16.90 -5.88 7.38
C ILE A 181 15.75 -6.51 8.17
N PHE A 182 15.78 -7.83 8.33
CA PHE A 182 14.79 -8.58 9.08
C PHE A 182 14.70 -8.09 10.53
N VAL A 183 15.82 -8.08 11.25
CA VAL A 183 15.87 -7.68 12.67
C VAL A 183 15.47 -6.22 12.84
N LYS A 184 15.97 -5.32 11.99
CA LYS A 184 15.56 -3.91 12.01
C LYS A 184 14.06 -3.75 11.81
N LYS A 185 13.47 -4.54 10.91
CA LYS A 185 12.03 -4.50 10.64
C LYS A 185 11.22 -5.01 11.83
N VAL A 186 11.59 -6.15 12.42
CA VAL A 186 10.91 -6.70 13.61
C VAL A 186 10.95 -5.69 14.76
N ASN A 187 12.13 -5.19 15.10
CA ASN A 187 12.30 -4.21 16.17
C ASN A 187 11.49 -2.92 15.94
N ALA A 188 11.43 -2.46 14.69
CA ALA A 188 10.62 -1.28 14.35
C ALA A 188 9.11 -1.54 14.52
N MET A 189 8.64 -2.75 14.22
CA MET A 189 7.22 -3.11 14.37
C MET A 189 6.84 -3.32 15.84
N GLU A 190 7.70 -3.95 16.64
CA GLU A 190 7.51 -4.13 18.08
C GLU A 190 7.49 -2.80 18.85
N LYS A 191 8.23 -1.79 18.37
CA LYS A 191 8.15 -0.42 18.90
C LYS A 191 6.88 0.32 18.51
N SER A 192 6.30 0.00 17.36
CA SER A 192 5.20 0.78 16.76
C SER A 192 3.82 0.43 17.31
N ILE A 193 3.65 -0.81 17.76
CA ILE A 193 2.37 -1.32 18.26
C ILE A 193 2.66 -2.31 19.38
N THR A 194 1.88 -2.23 20.44
CA THR A 194 2.00 -3.19 21.54
C THR A 194 1.56 -4.58 21.09
N ARG A 195 2.04 -5.59 21.81
CA ARG A 195 1.66 -6.97 21.58
C ARG A 195 0.15 -7.19 21.63
N ALA A 196 -0.50 -6.65 22.66
CA ALA A 196 -1.95 -6.67 22.84
C ALA A 196 -2.71 -6.14 21.61
N GLU A 197 -2.33 -4.95 21.15
CA GLU A 197 -2.89 -4.31 19.96
C GLU A 197 -2.65 -5.13 18.69
N SER A 198 -1.48 -5.77 18.56
CA SER A 198 -1.19 -6.65 17.43
C SER A 198 -2.08 -7.89 17.42
N LEU A 199 -2.41 -8.47 18.60
CA LEU A 199 -3.30 -9.63 18.72
C LEU A 199 -4.73 -9.27 18.32
N ILE A 200 -5.19 -8.06 18.66
CA ILE A 200 -6.50 -7.55 18.20
C ILE A 200 -6.52 -7.48 16.66
N LEU A 201 -5.51 -6.86 16.05
CA LEU A 201 -5.47 -6.63 14.60
C LEU A 201 -5.24 -7.90 13.77
N ARG A 202 -4.66 -8.95 14.36
CA ARG A 202 -4.48 -10.26 13.72
C ARG A 202 -5.74 -11.14 13.73
N ASN A 203 -6.84 -10.67 14.32
CA ASN A 203 -8.10 -11.41 14.30
C ASN A 203 -8.62 -11.59 12.86
N SER A 204 -9.17 -12.77 12.55
CA SER A 204 -9.72 -13.09 11.23
C SER A 204 -10.92 -12.21 10.85
N ASP A 205 -11.73 -11.80 11.84
CA ASP A 205 -12.82 -10.86 11.61
C ASP A 205 -12.30 -9.41 11.65
N LYS A 206 -12.14 -8.83 10.47
CA LYS A 206 -11.64 -7.45 10.30
C LYS A 206 -12.54 -6.39 10.91
N LYS A 207 -13.85 -6.62 10.95
CA LYS A 207 -14.81 -5.66 11.51
C LYS A 207 -14.67 -5.67 13.02
N LEU A 208 -14.69 -6.86 13.62
CA LEU A 208 -14.45 -7.05 15.05
C LEU A 208 -13.09 -6.49 15.47
N ALA A 209 -12.02 -6.78 14.72
CA ALA A 209 -10.67 -6.28 15.00
C ALA A 209 -10.61 -4.75 15.06
N ARG A 210 -11.22 -4.08 14.08
CA ARG A 210 -11.28 -2.61 14.02
C ARG A 210 -12.06 -2.03 15.20
N ASP A 211 -13.24 -2.57 15.46
CA ASP A 211 -14.13 -2.06 16.50
C ASP A 211 -13.51 -2.29 17.90
N THR A 212 -12.87 -3.44 18.10
CA THR A 212 -12.12 -3.80 19.32
C THR A 212 -10.89 -2.92 19.52
N PHE A 213 -10.12 -2.67 18.45
CA PHE A 213 -8.92 -1.82 18.52
C PHE A 213 -9.29 -0.37 18.87
N TYR A 214 -10.36 0.14 18.26
CA TYR A 214 -10.88 1.48 18.57
C TYR A 214 -11.34 1.58 20.02
N LEU A 215 -12.12 0.60 20.50
CA LEU A 215 -12.59 0.56 21.88
C LEU A 215 -11.41 0.50 22.87
N TYR A 216 -10.39 -0.32 22.60
CA TYR A 216 -9.18 -0.37 23.41
C TYR A 216 -8.43 0.96 23.44
N GLY A 217 -8.36 1.66 22.30
CA GLY A 217 -7.82 3.02 22.23
C GLY A 217 -8.57 4.01 23.15
N LEU A 218 -9.90 3.89 23.26
CA LEU A 218 -10.68 4.70 24.19
C LEU A 218 -10.38 4.38 25.65
N PHE A 219 -10.25 3.10 26.00
CA PHE A 219 -9.79 2.68 27.33
C PHE A 219 -8.41 3.26 27.65
N LYS A 220 -7.48 3.22 26.68
CA LYS A 220 -6.13 3.81 26.85
C LYS A 220 -6.15 5.33 27.05
N LEU A 221 -7.12 6.02 26.46
CA LEU A 221 -7.27 7.46 26.57
C LEU A 221 -7.88 7.89 27.91
N ARG A 222 -8.80 7.09 28.46
CA ARG A 222 -9.60 7.45 29.64
C ARG A 222 -9.11 6.84 30.96
N CYS A 223 -8.39 5.73 30.90
CA CYS A 223 -7.97 4.96 32.08
C CYS A 223 -6.48 4.62 32.02
N GLU A 224 -5.78 4.87 33.12
CA GLU A 224 -4.49 4.25 33.36
C GLU A 224 -4.65 2.76 33.68
N ILE A 225 -3.55 2.02 33.75
CA ILE A 225 -3.59 0.60 34.11
C ILE A 225 -3.98 0.51 35.59
N GLY A 226 -5.07 -0.22 35.90
CA GLY A 226 -5.65 -0.32 37.24
C GLY A 226 -6.92 0.52 37.44
N ASP A 227 -7.13 1.53 36.59
CA ASP A 227 -8.31 2.40 36.67
C ASP A 227 -9.57 1.70 36.16
N THR A 228 -10.71 2.16 36.67
CA THR A 228 -12.04 1.67 36.31
C THR A 228 -12.79 2.68 35.44
N TRP A 229 -13.59 2.15 34.51
CA TRP A 229 -14.51 2.92 33.68
C TRP A 229 -15.90 2.27 33.72
N ALA A 230 -16.86 2.99 34.27
CA ALA A 230 -18.27 2.63 34.19
C ALA A 230 -18.80 2.96 32.79
N LEU A 231 -19.31 1.93 32.10
CA LEU A 231 -19.90 2.05 30.77
C LEU A 231 -21.26 1.36 30.75
N SER A 232 -22.32 2.12 30.48
CA SER A 232 -23.61 1.52 30.17
C SER A 232 -23.58 0.87 28.78
N GLN A 233 -24.44 -0.12 28.56
CA GLN A 233 -24.56 -0.77 27.25
C GLN A 233 -24.96 0.22 26.13
N THR A 234 -25.68 1.29 26.48
CA THR A 234 -26.09 2.32 25.52
C THR A 234 -24.94 3.23 25.10
N GLU A 235 -24.04 3.55 26.03
CA GLU A 235 -22.83 4.32 25.75
C GLU A 235 -21.83 3.48 24.98
N LEU A 236 -21.67 2.20 25.35
CA LEU A 236 -20.81 1.26 24.63
C LEU A 236 -21.19 1.16 23.14
N ALA A 237 -22.49 1.08 22.82
CA ALA A 237 -22.99 1.04 21.45
C ALA A 237 -22.82 2.37 20.70
N LYS A 238 -22.81 3.51 21.40
CA LYS A 238 -22.55 4.83 20.82
C LYS A 238 -21.07 5.01 20.51
N GLU A 239 -20.21 4.64 21.45
CA GLU A 239 -18.75 4.75 21.35
C GLU A 239 -18.22 3.87 20.22
N THR A 240 -18.77 2.67 19.99
CA THR A 240 -18.31 1.76 18.93
C THR A 240 -18.68 2.17 17.49
N LEU A 241 -18.99 3.45 17.22
CA LEU A 241 -19.30 4.00 15.88
C LEU A 241 -20.50 3.32 15.19
N GLY A 242 -21.67 3.34 15.84
CA GLY A 242 -22.95 3.00 15.21
C GLY A 242 -23.12 1.52 14.89
N VAL A 243 -22.36 0.64 15.54
CA VAL A 243 -22.50 -0.80 15.40
C VAL A 243 -23.52 -1.27 16.44
N GLY A 244 -24.50 -2.06 16.02
CA GLY A 244 -25.57 -2.50 16.91
C GLY A 244 -25.06 -3.20 18.17
N ARG A 245 -25.87 -3.17 19.25
CA ARG A 245 -25.60 -3.76 20.57
C ARG A 245 -24.78 -5.07 20.58
N PRO A 246 -25.08 -6.11 19.75
CA PRO A 246 -24.31 -7.36 19.79
C PRO A 246 -22.85 -7.22 19.35
N ALA A 247 -22.53 -6.30 18.44
CA ALA A 247 -21.16 -6.14 17.97
C ALA A 247 -20.27 -5.43 18.99
N ALA A 248 -20.84 -4.48 19.74
CA ALA A 248 -20.14 -3.79 20.82
C ALA A 248 -19.78 -4.76 21.96
N LEU A 249 -20.68 -5.68 22.29
CA LEU A 249 -20.43 -6.73 23.28
C LEU A 249 -19.35 -7.71 22.81
N ASN A 250 -19.40 -8.16 21.54
CA ASN A 250 -18.36 -9.04 20.99
C ASN A 250 -16.95 -8.40 21.05
N ALA A 251 -16.86 -7.08 20.87
CA ALA A 251 -15.59 -6.35 21.00
C ALA A 251 -15.08 -6.33 22.45
N VAL A 252 -15.97 -6.09 23.42
CA VAL A 252 -15.65 -6.18 24.86
C VAL A 252 -15.20 -7.60 25.24
N ASP A 253 -15.92 -8.63 24.79
CA ASP A 253 -15.57 -10.03 25.05
C ASP A 253 -14.19 -10.37 24.51
N LEU A 254 -13.80 -9.82 23.36
CA LEU A 254 -12.46 -10.02 22.81
C LEU A 254 -11.38 -9.34 23.67
N LEU A 255 -11.63 -8.14 24.21
CA LEU A 255 -10.70 -7.46 25.12
C LEU A 255 -10.53 -8.22 26.44
N ILE A 256 -11.62 -8.78 26.98
CA ILE A 256 -11.59 -9.61 28.19
C ILE A 256 -10.83 -10.91 27.93
N LYS A 257 -11.09 -11.60 26.81
CA LYS A 257 -10.35 -12.82 26.42
C LYS A 257 -8.85 -12.57 26.28
N LEU A 258 -8.46 -11.40 25.78
CA LEU A 258 -7.07 -10.97 25.66
C LEU A 258 -6.47 -10.44 26.97
N LYS A 259 -7.24 -10.45 28.08
CA LYS A 259 -6.85 -9.94 29.41
C LYS A 259 -6.41 -8.48 29.40
N LEU A 260 -6.99 -7.68 28.52
CA LEU A 260 -6.69 -6.24 28.41
C LEU A 260 -7.59 -5.41 29.35
N ILE A 261 -8.81 -5.91 29.57
CA ILE A 261 -9.77 -5.39 30.53
C ILE A 261 -10.40 -6.54 31.30
N GLU A 262 -10.88 -6.27 32.52
CA GLU A 262 -11.75 -7.16 33.29
C GLU A 262 -13.05 -6.46 33.66
N ILE A 263 -14.10 -7.23 33.94
CA ILE A 263 -15.30 -6.73 34.57
C ILE A 263 -15.03 -6.74 36.08
N PHE A 264 -15.04 -5.57 36.70
CA PHE A 264 -14.76 -5.43 38.12
C PHE A 264 -16.04 -5.59 38.96
N GLU A 265 -17.11 -4.87 38.62
CA GLU A 265 -18.43 -4.98 39.27
C GLU A 265 -19.57 -4.77 38.25
N GLN A 266 -20.67 -5.48 38.44
CA GLN A 266 -21.96 -5.16 37.82
C GLN A 266 -22.76 -4.34 38.82
N ASP A 267 -22.75 -3.03 38.71
CA ASP A 267 -23.61 -2.19 39.54
C ASP A 267 -25.06 -2.44 39.16
N SER A 268 -25.74 -3.16 40.04
CA SER A 268 -27.20 -3.25 40.06
C SER A 268 -27.70 -2.02 40.80
N HIS A 269 -28.17 -1.04 40.02
CA HIS A 269 -28.90 0.18 40.42
C HIS A 269 -28.09 1.49 40.46
N VAL A 270 -28.09 2.19 39.33
CA VAL A 270 -28.17 3.66 39.33
C VAL A 270 -29.59 4.03 38.86
N ASN A 271 -30.23 4.94 39.60
CA ASN A 271 -31.58 5.46 39.43
C ASN A 271 -31.86 5.99 38.01
N SER A 272 -32.12 5.09 37.05
CA SER A 272 -32.84 5.27 35.78
C SER A 272 -32.52 4.10 34.83
N GLY A 273 -32.98 2.88 35.10
CA GLY A 273 -33.18 1.81 34.10
C GLY A 273 -31.98 1.32 33.26
N THR A 274 -30.75 1.78 33.48
CA THR A 274 -29.55 1.34 32.75
C THR A 274 -28.50 0.84 33.71
N THR A 275 -28.29 -0.48 33.72
CA THR A 275 -27.15 -1.13 34.37
C THR A 275 -25.86 -0.70 33.67
N ALA A 276 -24.94 -0.10 34.43
CA ALA A 276 -23.60 0.23 33.97
C ALA A 276 -22.65 -0.88 34.42
N THR A 277 -21.83 -1.39 33.50
CA THR A 277 -20.79 -2.36 33.84
C THR A 277 -19.50 -1.60 34.11
N ILE A 278 -18.84 -1.90 35.22
CA ILE A 278 -17.56 -1.30 35.57
C ILE A 278 -16.44 -2.18 35.00
N TYR A 279 -15.68 -1.63 34.06
CA TYR A 279 -14.53 -2.29 33.46
C TYR A 279 -13.24 -1.75 34.06
N ARG A 280 -12.30 -2.62 34.44
CA ARG A 280 -10.94 -2.21 34.82
C ARG A 280 -9.97 -2.48 33.68
N ARG A 281 -9.07 -1.54 33.42
CA ARG A 281 -7.97 -1.74 32.48
C ARG A 281 -6.80 -2.48 33.14
N ILE A 282 -6.30 -3.53 32.51
CA ILE A 282 -5.19 -4.36 33.04
C ILE A 282 -3.97 -4.35 32.12
N GLY A 283 -4.18 -4.11 30.81
CA GLY A 283 -3.14 -4.16 29.76
C GLY A 283 -2.74 -2.82 29.15
#